data_AF-A0A545ULB0-F1
#
_entry.id   AF-A0A545ULB0-F1
#
_cell.length_a   1.000
_cell.length_b   1.000
_cell.length_c   1.000
_cell.angle_alpha   90.00
_cell.angle_beta   90.00
_cell.angle_gamma   90.00
#
_symmetry.space_group_name_H-M   'P 1'
#
loop_
_entity.id
_entity.type
_entity.pdbx_description
1 polymer ?
#
loop_
_entity_poly.entity_id
_entity_poly.type
_entity_poly.pdbx_seq_one_letter_code
_entity_poly.pdbx_strand_id
1 'polypeptide(L)'
;MVLPQRSADPTLDRSSLDIDWMQQLKQGMQLMQLMQLMQLMQSQRSDTPGREHSLEEVDNHYVQWVEEVILGVFGEEFVSATKCSVNTTITMAFPRKGYTDCCIAFPLEVRSAQNLVEAWFGFTVTVQGNNMCIKKKGVTIEAPGEVRFKGVDDEKISQTLGQNVVQYIASSEGRELECIAGIPQTDCVSVHISTTDCSLHVVVSLQRGTAILDKFTSSST
;
A
#
# COMPACT_ATOMS: atom_id res chain seq x y z
N MET A 1 -64.10 41.87 -30.43
CA MET A 1 -63.17 41.89 -29.30
C MET A 1 -62.32 40.63 -29.40
N VAL A 2 -61.04 40.78 -29.75
CA VAL A 2 -60.10 39.68 -30.01
C VAL A 2 -59.25 39.50 -28.75
N LEU A 3 -59.23 38.29 -28.18
CA LEU A 3 -58.32 37.93 -27.08
C LEU A 3 -56.93 37.63 -27.65
N PRO A 4 -55.84 38.06 -27.00
CA PRO A 4 -54.49 37.76 -27.45
C PRO A 4 -54.12 36.30 -27.12
N GLN A 5 -53.66 35.57 -28.13
CA GLN A 5 -53.01 34.28 -27.93
C GLN A 5 -51.63 34.49 -27.30
N ARG A 6 -51.40 33.86 -26.13
CA ARG A 6 -50.07 33.68 -25.56
C ARG A 6 -49.37 32.56 -26.32
N SER A 7 -48.32 32.90 -27.08
CA SER A 7 -47.32 31.95 -27.53
C SER A 7 -46.39 31.63 -26.34
N ALA A 8 -46.53 30.43 -25.77
CA ALA A 8 -45.52 29.86 -24.90
C ALA A 8 -44.54 29.10 -25.80
N ASP A 9 -43.30 29.56 -25.84
CA ASP A 9 -42.19 28.89 -26.50
C ASP A 9 -41.39 28.13 -25.42
N PRO A 10 -41.37 26.79 -25.42
CA PRO A 10 -40.61 26.02 -24.46
C PRO A 10 -39.44 25.31 -25.17
N THR A 11 -38.56 26.05 -25.83
CA THR A 11 -37.19 25.54 -26.06
C THR A 11 -36.35 25.83 -24.81
N LEU A 12 -36.66 25.12 -23.72
CA LEU A 12 -35.69 24.97 -22.64
C LEU A 12 -34.57 24.08 -23.18
N ASP A 13 -33.42 24.72 -23.40
CA ASP A 13 -32.18 24.10 -23.85
C ASP A 13 -31.70 23.07 -22.82
N ARG A 14 -32.14 21.82 -23.02
CA ARG A 14 -31.75 20.64 -22.21
C ARG A 14 -30.24 20.36 -22.25
N SER A 15 -29.49 20.94 -23.19
CA SER A 15 -28.05 20.70 -23.30
C SER A 15 -27.22 21.41 -22.23
N SER A 16 -27.70 22.53 -21.68
CA SER A 16 -26.96 23.30 -20.66
C SER A 16 -27.03 22.67 -19.25
N LEU A 17 -28.11 21.96 -18.93
CA LEU A 17 -28.30 21.29 -17.63
C LEU A 17 -27.44 20.01 -17.49
N ASP A 18 -27.15 19.31 -18.59
CA ASP A 18 -26.32 18.11 -18.59
C ASP A 18 -24.83 18.42 -18.36
N ILE A 19 -24.35 19.57 -18.85
CA ILE A 19 -22.94 19.96 -18.73
C ILE A 19 -22.59 20.34 -17.29
N ASP A 20 -23.46 21.08 -16.61
CA ASP A 20 -23.23 21.54 -15.23
C ASP A 20 -23.25 20.37 -14.23
N TRP A 21 -24.18 19.41 -14.39
CA TRP A 21 -24.25 18.24 -13.51
C TRP A 21 -23.04 17.31 -13.68
N MET A 22 -22.58 17.12 -14.92
CA MET A 22 -21.34 16.37 -15.20
C MET A 22 -20.09 17.05 -14.64
N GLN A 23 -20.07 18.38 -14.60
CA GLN A 23 -18.96 19.15 -14.03
C GLN A 23 -18.95 19.09 -12.49
N GLN A 24 -20.12 19.15 -11.84
CA GLN A 24 -20.26 18.96 -10.40
C GLN A 24 -19.87 17.52 -9.97
N LEU A 25 -20.26 16.50 -10.74
CA LEU A 25 -19.80 15.12 -10.50
C LEU A 25 -18.29 14.97 -10.62
N LYS A 26 -17.67 15.60 -11.62
CA LYS A 26 -16.20 15.62 -11.77
C LYS A 26 -15.52 16.26 -10.56
N GLN A 27 -16.03 17.40 -10.09
CA GLN A 27 -15.52 18.08 -8.90
C GLN A 27 -15.71 17.24 -7.63
N GLY A 28 -16.88 16.62 -7.45
CA GLY A 28 -17.15 15.73 -6.31
C GLY A 28 -16.22 14.51 -6.30
N MET A 29 -15.97 13.89 -7.47
CA MET A 29 -15.00 12.80 -7.59
C MET A 29 -13.57 13.25 -7.28
N GLN A 30 -13.17 14.45 -7.74
CA GLN A 30 -11.85 15.01 -7.43
C GLN A 30 -11.70 15.28 -5.93
N LEU A 31 -12.76 15.76 -5.26
CA LEU A 31 -12.74 16.01 -3.82
C LEU A 31 -12.58 14.71 -3.02
N MET A 32 -13.33 13.65 -3.37
CA MET A 32 -13.17 12.33 -2.73
C MET A 32 -11.77 11.74 -2.94
N GLN A 33 -11.19 11.92 -4.13
CA GLN A 33 -9.83 11.47 -4.42
C GLN A 33 -8.79 12.23 -3.61
N LEU A 34 -8.95 13.55 -3.50
CA LEU A 34 -8.11 14.39 -2.67
C LEU A 34 -8.22 13.99 -1.20
N MET A 35 -9.42 13.69 -0.71
CA MET A 35 -9.63 13.19 0.66
C MET A 35 -8.96 11.84 0.90
N GLN A 36 -9.05 10.89 -0.03
CA GLN A 36 -8.33 9.61 0.07
C GLN A 36 -6.82 9.80 0.11
N LEU A 37 -6.28 10.70 -0.72
CA LEU A 37 -4.86 11.02 -0.75
C LEU A 37 -4.42 11.76 0.51
N MET A 38 -5.24 12.67 1.03
CA MET A 38 -5.01 13.33 2.31
C MET A 38 -5.04 12.35 3.48
N GLN A 39 -5.96 11.38 3.48
CA GLN A 39 -6.01 10.34 4.50
C GLN A 39 -4.76 9.46 4.46
N LEU A 40 -4.28 9.09 3.26
CA LEU A 40 -3.01 8.37 3.11
C LEU A 40 -1.84 9.17 3.70
N MET A 41 -1.77 10.47 3.40
CA MET A 41 -0.73 11.38 3.90
C MET A 41 -0.86 11.65 5.42
N GLN A 42 -2.07 11.71 5.95
CA GLN A 42 -2.31 11.88 7.40
C GLN A 42 -2.01 10.59 8.16
N SER A 43 -2.25 9.43 7.55
CA SER A 43 -1.86 8.13 8.10
C SER A 43 -0.34 7.93 8.14
N GLN A 44 0.43 8.69 7.34
CA GLN A 44 1.90 8.81 7.53
C GLN A 44 2.28 9.58 8.78
N ARG A 45 1.43 10.52 9.23
CA ARG A 45 1.70 11.38 10.40
C ARG A 45 1.13 10.81 11.70
N SER A 46 0.25 9.81 11.61
CA SER A 46 -0.36 9.17 12.78
C SER A 46 0.43 7.94 13.24
N ASP A 47 1.76 7.96 13.13
CA ASP A 47 2.57 7.29 14.13
C ASP A 47 2.17 7.94 15.47
N THR A 48 1.45 7.17 16.26
CA THR A 48 0.74 7.58 17.47
C THR A 48 1.60 8.45 18.38
N PRO A 49 1.17 9.67 18.77
CA PRO A 49 1.79 10.37 19.89
C PRO A 49 1.30 9.70 21.18
N GLY A 50 2.18 9.03 21.92
CA GLY A 50 1.91 8.74 23.33
C GLY A 50 2.15 7.33 23.87
N ARG A 51 3.08 6.56 23.32
CA ARG A 51 3.88 5.66 24.18
C ARG A 51 5.33 5.97 23.90
N GLU A 52 6.04 6.48 24.91
CA GLU A 52 7.48 6.25 25.03
C GLU A 52 7.66 4.72 25.14
N HIS A 53 7.60 4.02 24.00
CA HIS A 53 8.19 2.71 23.89
C HIS A 53 9.66 2.97 24.13
N SER A 54 10.16 2.55 25.31
CA SER A 54 11.58 2.24 25.45
C SER A 54 11.99 1.52 24.18
N LEU A 55 12.93 2.07 23.40
CA LEU A 55 13.42 1.49 22.15
C LEU A 55 13.43 -0.02 22.31
N GLU A 56 12.41 -0.69 21.78
CA GLU A 56 12.28 -2.12 21.96
C GLU A 56 13.50 -2.69 21.25
N GLU A 57 14.34 -3.43 21.96
CA GLU A 57 15.49 -4.05 21.33
C GLU A 57 14.95 -4.96 20.23
N VAL A 58 15.21 -4.59 18.97
CA VAL A 58 14.84 -5.37 17.80
C VAL A 58 16.04 -6.25 17.45
N ASP A 59 15.81 -7.54 17.37
CA ASP A 59 16.77 -8.50 16.86
C ASP A 59 16.63 -8.56 15.34
N ASN A 60 17.59 -7.94 14.63
CA ASN A 60 17.60 -7.90 13.18
C ASN A 60 18.39 -9.07 12.62
N HIS A 61 17.76 -9.82 11.72
CA HIS A 61 18.37 -10.87 10.94
C HIS A 61 18.49 -10.43 9.49
N TYR A 62 19.64 -10.69 8.89
CA TYR A 62 19.94 -10.33 7.50
C TYR A 62 20.18 -11.61 6.72
N VAL A 63 19.35 -11.82 5.70
CA VAL A 63 19.37 -13.03 4.88
C VAL A 63 19.45 -12.66 3.41
N GLN A 64 20.17 -13.45 2.64
CA GLN A 64 20.34 -13.19 1.22
C GLN A 64 19.10 -13.66 0.45
N TRP A 65 18.70 -12.89 -0.55
CA TRP A 65 17.71 -13.30 -1.52
C TRP A 65 18.24 -14.48 -2.34
N VAL A 66 17.60 -15.64 -2.17
CA VAL A 66 17.80 -16.85 -2.97
C VAL A 66 16.47 -17.20 -3.63
N GLU A 67 16.40 -17.09 -4.96
CA GLU A 67 15.13 -17.14 -5.70
C GLU A 67 14.36 -18.44 -5.45
N GLU A 68 15.03 -19.60 -5.46
CA GLU A 68 14.41 -20.90 -5.23
C GLU A 68 13.76 -21.00 -3.84
N VAL A 69 14.40 -20.37 -2.84
CA VAL A 69 13.91 -20.36 -1.47
C VAL A 69 12.72 -19.42 -1.34
N ILE A 70 12.81 -18.22 -1.93
CA ILE A 70 11.70 -17.26 -1.94
C ILE A 70 10.49 -17.85 -2.68
N LEU A 71 10.73 -18.48 -3.84
CA LEU A 71 9.71 -19.18 -4.61
C LEU A 71 9.03 -20.26 -3.75
N GLY A 72 9.80 -21.07 -3.02
CA GLY A 72 9.26 -22.11 -2.14
C GLY A 72 8.52 -21.60 -0.90
N VAL A 73 8.79 -20.37 -0.45
CA VAL A 73 8.11 -19.76 0.71
C VAL A 73 6.90 -18.94 0.27
N PHE A 74 7.09 -18.01 -0.67
CA PHE A 74 6.09 -17.00 -1.02
C PHE A 74 5.34 -17.28 -2.32
N GLY A 75 5.88 -18.12 -3.21
CA GLY A 75 5.26 -18.47 -4.49
C GLY A 75 5.72 -17.64 -5.68
N GLU A 76 5.25 -18.01 -6.87
CA GLU A 76 5.66 -17.41 -8.15
C GLU A 76 5.21 -15.96 -8.27
N GLU A 77 3.99 -15.66 -7.82
CA GLU A 77 3.41 -14.31 -7.86
C GLU A 77 4.29 -13.32 -7.08
N PHE A 78 4.76 -13.74 -5.90
CA PHE A 78 5.64 -12.92 -5.07
C PHE A 78 6.97 -12.61 -5.77
N VAL A 79 7.64 -13.64 -6.30
CA VAL A 79 8.92 -13.48 -7.03
C VAL A 79 8.73 -12.57 -8.24
N SER A 80 7.65 -12.78 -8.99
CA SER A 80 7.29 -12.01 -10.19
C SER A 80 6.99 -10.54 -9.88
N ALA A 81 6.34 -10.26 -8.75
CA ALA A 81 5.95 -8.90 -8.37
C ALA A 81 7.10 -8.09 -7.77
N THR A 82 7.98 -8.74 -7.01
CA THR A 82 9.10 -8.08 -6.34
C THR A 82 10.31 -7.89 -7.25
N LYS A 83 10.60 -8.87 -8.12
CA LYS A 83 11.73 -8.89 -9.07
C LYS A 83 13.05 -8.46 -8.45
N CYS A 84 13.33 -8.90 -7.23
CA CYS A 84 14.57 -8.57 -6.55
C CYS A 84 15.77 -9.20 -7.27
N SER A 85 16.90 -8.49 -7.27
CA SER A 85 18.14 -9.06 -7.79
C SER A 85 18.71 -10.09 -6.81
N VAL A 86 19.32 -11.14 -7.37
CA VAL A 86 20.05 -12.16 -6.61
C VAL A 86 21.11 -11.48 -5.72
N ASN A 87 21.24 -11.93 -4.47
CA ASN A 87 22.12 -11.34 -3.43
C ASN A 87 21.66 -10.00 -2.85
N THR A 88 20.38 -9.65 -3.03
CA THR A 88 19.79 -8.56 -2.24
C THR A 88 19.57 -9.02 -0.79
N THR A 89 19.91 -8.18 0.19
CA THR A 89 19.71 -8.51 1.60
C THR A 89 18.27 -8.24 2.04
N ILE A 90 17.55 -9.28 2.44
CA ILE A 90 16.26 -9.19 3.13
C ILE A 90 16.53 -8.93 4.61
N THR A 91 15.78 -8.01 5.21
CA THR A 91 15.87 -7.72 6.64
C THR A 91 14.65 -8.29 7.36
N MET A 92 14.87 -9.06 8.41
CA MET A 92 13.82 -9.58 9.28
C MET A 92 14.00 -9.00 10.68
N ALA A 93 13.01 -8.26 11.16
CA ALA A 93 13.02 -7.59 12.45
C ALA A 93 12.16 -8.36 13.45
N PHE A 94 12.79 -8.91 14.49
CA PHE A 94 12.14 -9.64 15.58
C PHE A 94 12.20 -8.83 16.88
N PRO A 95 11.08 -8.32 17.38
CA PRO A 95 11.05 -7.61 18.66
C PRO A 95 11.38 -8.55 19.84
N ARG A 96 12.26 -8.12 20.76
CA ARG A 96 12.71 -8.97 21.90
C ARG A 96 11.75 -9.05 23.08
N LYS A 97 10.79 -8.13 23.21
CA LYS A 97 9.84 -8.08 24.34
C LYS A 97 8.44 -7.75 23.84
N GLY A 98 7.47 -8.60 24.18
CA GLY A 98 6.05 -8.42 23.86
C GLY A 98 5.50 -9.47 22.89
N TYR A 99 4.18 -9.42 22.69
CA TYR A 99 3.50 -10.06 21.56
C TYR A 99 3.53 -9.02 20.43
N THR A 100 4.58 -9.04 19.63
CA THR A 100 4.71 -8.11 18.53
C THR A 100 5.14 -8.90 17.31
N ASP A 101 4.46 -8.66 16.20
CA ASP A 101 4.70 -9.36 14.95
C ASP A 101 6.14 -9.14 14.43
N CYS A 102 6.65 -10.13 13.69
CA CYS A 102 7.88 -10.00 12.91
C CYS A 102 7.61 -9.18 11.66
N CYS A 103 8.48 -8.21 11.36
CA CYS A 103 8.45 -7.49 10.08
C CYS A 103 9.53 -8.02 9.15
N ILE A 104 9.14 -8.40 7.93
CA ILE A 104 10.07 -8.81 6.86
C ILE A 104 10.08 -7.70 5.81
N ALA A 105 11.24 -7.08 5.63
CA ALA A 105 11.48 -6.04 4.63
C ALA A 105 12.26 -6.61 3.45
N PHE A 106 11.61 -6.63 2.29
CA PHE A 106 12.19 -7.01 1.01
C PHE A 106 12.58 -5.73 0.26
N PRO A 107 13.87 -5.50 -0.03
CA PRO A 107 14.24 -4.38 -0.88
C PRO A 107 13.63 -4.55 -2.27
N LEU A 108 13.14 -3.47 -2.86
CA LEU A 108 12.55 -3.47 -4.19
C LEU A 108 13.32 -2.55 -5.12
N GLU A 109 13.34 -2.90 -6.40
CA GLU A 109 13.60 -1.90 -7.42
C GLU A 109 12.47 -0.86 -7.43
N VAL A 110 12.82 0.40 -7.72
CA VAL A 110 11.86 1.51 -7.78
C VAL A 110 10.67 1.17 -8.68
N ARG A 111 10.92 0.51 -9.82
CA ARG A 111 9.88 0.11 -10.78
C ARG A 111 8.93 -0.94 -10.19
N SER A 112 9.44 -1.94 -9.48
CA SER A 112 8.61 -2.96 -8.81
C SER A 112 7.72 -2.32 -7.75
N ALA A 113 8.28 -1.41 -6.93
CA ALA A 113 7.52 -0.69 -5.92
C ALA A 113 6.41 0.19 -6.54
N GLN A 114 6.73 0.92 -7.63
CA GLN A 114 5.75 1.71 -8.38
C GLN A 114 4.61 0.83 -8.94
N ASN A 115 4.94 -0.32 -9.53
CA ASN A 115 3.94 -1.24 -10.07
C ASN A 115 3.00 -1.76 -8.98
N LEU A 116 3.54 -2.12 -7.81
CA LEU A 116 2.72 -2.56 -6.66
C LEU A 116 1.79 -1.45 -6.20
N VAL A 117 2.29 -0.22 -6.06
CA VAL A 117 1.49 0.93 -5.64
C VAL A 117 0.39 1.26 -6.66
N GLU A 118 0.69 1.17 -7.95
CA GLU A 118 -0.30 1.34 -9.00
C GLU A 118 -1.37 0.24 -8.96
N ALA A 119 -0.96 -1.03 -8.83
CA ALA A 119 -1.88 -2.16 -8.75
C ALA A 119 -2.80 -2.09 -7.52
N TRP A 120 -2.28 -1.70 -6.36
CA TRP A 120 -3.04 -1.72 -5.11
C TRP A 120 -3.96 -0.51 -4.93
N PHE A 121 -3.47 0.66 -5.33
CA PHE A 121 -4.11 1.92 -4.98
C PHE A 121 -4.52 2.78 -6.19
N GLY A 122 -4.08 2.40 -7.39
CA GLY A 122 -4.27 3.19 -8.61
C GLY A 122 -3.46 4.49 -8.60
N PHE A 123 -2.35 4.52 -7.85
CA PHE A 123 -1.44 5.66 -7.77
C PHE A 123 -0.26 5.45 -8.72
N THR A 124 0.06 6.46 -9.53
CA THR A 124 1.35 6.54 -10.21
C THR A 124 2.30 7.37 -9.34
N VAL A 125 3.47 6.81 -9.00
CA VAL A 125 4.48 7.49 -8.19
C VAL A 125 5.72 7.75 -9.03
N THR A 126 6.24 8.97 -9.02
CA THR A 126 7.50 9.33 -9.69
C THR A 126 8.42 10.05 -8.72
N VAL A 127 9.70 9.67 -8.71
CA VAL A 127 10.74 10.32 -7.92
C VAL A 127 11.37 11.43 -8.78
N GLN A 128 11.34 12.67 -8.29
CA GLN A 128 11.86 13.85 -8.99
C GLN A 128 12.80 14.62 -8.06
N GLY A 129 14.11 14.34 -8.17
CA GLY A 129 15.09 14.88 -7.23
C GLY A 129 14.81 14.39 -5.81
N ASN A 130 14.60 15.32 -4.88
CA ASN A 130 14.33 15.02 -3.46
C ASN A 130 12.82 14.90 -3.13
N ASN A 131 11.95 15.07 -4.13
CA ASN A 131 10.51 15.03 -3.95
C ASN A 131 9.91 13.82 -4.66
N MET A 132 8.74 13.42 -4.20
CA MET A 132 7.91 12.42 -4.88
C MET A 132 6.63 13.05 -5.37
N CYS A 133 6.28 12.72 -6.62
CA CYS A 133 5.05 13.15 -7.26
C CYS A 133 4.11 11.94 -7.36
N ILE A 134 2.99 12.00 -6.64
CA ILE A 134 1.98 10.95 -6.55
C ILE A 134 0.74 11.41 -7.30
N LYS A 135 0.31 10.63 -8.29
CA LYS A 135 -0.80 10.97 -9.17
C LYS A 135 -1.92 9.94 -9.10
N LYS A 136 -3.17 10.40 -8.99
CA LYS A 136 -4.39 9.56 -9.14
C LYS A 136 -5.45 10.32 -9.92
N LYS A 137 -5.93 9.74 -11.02
CA LYS A 137 -7.10 10.25 -11.78
C LYS A 137 -7.06 11.77 -12.07
N GLY A 138 -5.86 12.30 -12.34
CA GLY A 138 -5.64 13.72 -12.66
C GLY A 138 -5.33 14.64 -11.48
N VAL A 139 -5.40 14.13 -10.24
CA VAL A 139 -4.88 14.82 -9.05
C VAL A 139 -3.41 14.47 -8.86
N THR A 140 -2.58 15.47 -8.61
CA THR A 140 -1.15 15.32 -8.33
C THR A 140 -0.84 15.91 -6.96
N ILE A 141 -0.08 15.16 -6.14
CA ILE A 141 0.43 15.62 -4.86
C ILE A 141 1.95 15.48 -4.83
N GLU A 142 2.61 16.51 -4.33
CA GLU A 142 4.03 16.47 -4.00
C GLU A 142 4.20 16.09 -2.53
N ALA A 143 4.96 15.03 -2.29
CA ALA A 143 5.32 14.54 -0.98
C ALA A 143 6.83 14.64 -0.76
N PRO A 144 7.29 14.98 0.46
CA PRO A 144 8.71 15.06 0.77
C PRO A 144 9.31 13.66 0.86
N GLY A 145 10.42 13.41 0.16
CA GLY A 145 11.45 12.37 0.42
C GLY A 145 11.08 10.89 0.46
N GLU A 146 9.99 10.52 1.11
CA GLU A 146 9.55 9.17 1.45
C GLU A 146 8.03 9.10 1.68
N VAL A 147 7.43 7.98 1.31
CA VAL A 147 6.00 7.68 1.50
C VAL A 147 5.85 6.17 1.66
N ARG A 148 5.06 5.77 2.65
CA ARG A 148 4.63 4.39 2.87
C ARG A 148 3.19 4.20 2.41
N PHE A 149 2.94 3.28 1.50
CA PHE A 149 1.60 2.93 1.06
C PHE A 149 1.11 1.71 1.82
N LYS A 150 0.01 1.85 2.55
CA LYS A 150 -0.60 0.83 3.42
C LYS A 150 -2.13 0.84 3.29
N GLY A 151 -2.82 -0.12 3.89
CA GLY A 151 -4.26 -0.29 3.75
C GLY A 151 -4.63 -1.01 2.44
N VAL A 152 -4.06 -2.19 2.21
CA VAL A 152 -4.31 -3.01 1.01
C VAL A 152 -5.40 -4.04 1.29
N ASP A 153 -6.25 -4.31 0.31
CA ASP A 153 -7.26 -5.38 0.42
C ASP A 153 -6.63 -6.76 0.23
N ASP A 154 -7.05 -7.77 1.00
CA ASP A 154 -6.52 -9.15 0.93
C ASP A 154 -6.63 -9.75 -0.48
N GLU A 155 -7.70 -9.42 -1.21
CA GLU A 155 -7.89 -9.88 -2.60
C GLU A 155 -6.76 -9.36 -3.51
N LYS A 156 -6.39 -8.09 -3.37
CA LYS A 156 -5.30 -7.49 -4.16
C LYS A 156 -3.95 -8.07 -3.76
N ILE A 157 -3.73 -8.30 -2.46
CA ILE A 157 -2.52 -8.97 -1.98
C ILE A 157 -2.43 -10.37 -2.60
N SER A 158 -3.50 -11.16 -2.55
CA SER A 158 -3.54 -12.50 -3.14
C SER A 158 -3.24 -12.49 -4.64
N GLN A 159 -3.86 -11.57 -5.38
CA GLN A 159 -3.67 -11.45 -6.84
C GLN A 159 -2.26 -11.01 -7.25
N THR A 160 -1.57 -10.23 -6.41
CA THR A 160 -0.28 -9.62 -6.77
C THR A 160 0.92 -10.30 -6.14
N LEU A 161 0.80 -10.74 -4.88
CA LEU A 161 1.87 -11.36 -4.11
C LEU A 161 1.61 -12.84 -3.81
N GLY A 162 0.44 -13.36 -4.17
CA GLY A 162 0.07 -14.76 -3.96
C GLY A 162 -0.65 -15.00 -2.64
N GLN A 163 -1.38 -16.12 -2.58
CA GLN A 163 -2.21 -16.51 -1.44
C GLN A 163 -1.38 -16.80 -0.18
N ASN A 164 -0.10 -17.20 -0.32
CA ASN A 164 0.77 -17.47 0.83
C ASN A 164 0.97 -16.24 1.70
N VAL A 165 1.14 -15.05 1.10
CA VAL A 165 1.28 -13.80 1.85
C VAL A 165 0.04 -13.53 2.68
N VAL A 166 -1.16 -13.66 2.09
CA VAL A 166 -2.44 -13.49 2.81
C VAL A 166 -2.54 -14.44 4.01
N GLN A 167 -2.15 -15.70 3.82
CA GLN A 167 -2.15 -16.68 4.92
C GLN A 167 -1.16 -16.33 6.03
N TYR A 168 -0.01 -15.75 5.70
CA TYR A 168 0.99 -15.38 6.70
C TYR A 168 0.54 -14.18 7.53
N ILE A 169 0.04 -13.14 6.87
CA ILE A 169 -0.45 -11.95 7.57
C ILE A 169 -1.72 -12.23 8.37
N ALA A 170 -2.55 -13.20 7.98
CA ALA A 170 -3.78 -13.55 8.72
C ALA A 170 -3.51 -14.05 10.15
N SER A 171 -2.28 -14.50 10.43
CA SER A 171 -1.85 -14.90 11.78
C SER A 171 -1.22 -13.77 12.59
N SER A 172 -1.01 -12.60 11.99
CA SER A 172 -0.43 -11.44 12.68
C SER A 172 -1.44 -10.81 13.63
N GLU A 173 -0.98 -10.33 14.78
CA GLU A 173 -1.83 -9.62 15.74
C GLU A 173 -2.40 -8.34 15.11
N GLY A 174 -1.60 -7.63 14.31
CA GLY A 174 -2.06 -6.46 13.56
C GLY A 174 -3.28 -6.78 12.69
N ARG A 175 -3.25 -7.88 11.92
CA ARG A 175 -4.38 -8.27 11.06
C ARG A 175 -5.59 -8.73 11.87
N GLU A 176 -5.37 -9.43 12.98
CA GLU A 176 -6.45 -9.84 13.88
C GLU A 176 -7.22 -8.62 14.42
N LEU A 177 -6.49 -7.60 14.89
CA LEU A 177 -7.09 -6.36 15.40
C LEU A 177 -7.87 -5.60 14.32
N GLU A 178 -7.34 -5.52 13.10
CA GLU A 178 -8.06 -4.93 11.96
C GLU A 178 -9.37 -5.67 11.67
N CYS A 179 -9.35 -7.01 11.68
CA CYS A 179 -10.54 -7.83 11.46
C CYS A 179 -11.58 -7.62 12.54
N ILE A 180 -11.17 -7.58 13.82
CA ILE A 180 -12.05 -7.30 14.96
C ILE A 180 -12.69 -5.90 14.84
N ALA A 181 -11.92 -4.92 14.37
CA ALA A 181 -12.41 -3.57 14.12
C ALA A 181 -13.26 -3.43 12.84
N GLY A 182 -13.43 -4.52 12.07
CA GLY A 182 -14.17 -4.50 10.81
C GLY A 182 -13.48 -3.72 9.69
N ILE A 183 -12.15 -3.58 9.76
CA ILE A 183 -11.33 -2.90 8.75
C ILE A 183 -10.97 -3.93 7.67
N PRO A 184 -11.52 -3.81 6.44
CA PRO A 184 -11.27 -4.80 5.39
C PRO A 184 -9.83 -4.75 4.86
N GLN A 185 -9.20 -3.57 4.95
CA GLN A 185 -7.85 -3.28 4.49
C GLN A 185 -6.82 -3.57 5.58
N THR A 186 -5.60 -3.92 5.17
CA THR A 186 -4.51 -4.22 6.10
C THR A 186 -3.30 -3.32 5.94
N ASP A 187 -2.71 -2.95 7.08
CA ASP A 187 -1.41 -2.32 7.21
C ASP A 187 -0.27 -3.35 7.34
N CYS A 188 -0.58 -4.64 7.51
CA CYS A 188 0.40 -5.72 7.60
C CYS A 188 1.18 -5.97 6.30
N VAL A 189 0.73 -5.38 5.18
CA VAL A 189 1.49 -5.30 3.94
C VAL A 189 1.58 -3.85 3.53
N SER A 190 2.80 -3.36 3.34
CA SER A 190 3.01 -1.98 2.90
C SER A 190 4.21 -1.85 1.96
N VAL A 191 4.15 -0.85 1.08
CA VAL A 191 5.25 -0.50 0.18
C VAL A 191 5.82 0.83 0.61
N HIS A 192 7.10 0.86 0.93
CA HIS A 192 7.86 2.06 1.17
C HIS A 192 8.56 2.48 -0.12
N ILE A 193 8.41 3.74 -0.51
CA ILE A 193 9.15 4.36 -1.60
C ILE A 193 9.79 5.62 -1.04
N SER A 194 11.10 5.73 -1.19
CA SER A 194 11.84 6.95 -0.89
C SER A 194 12.75 7.32 -2.07
N THR A 195 13.42 8.46 -1.92
CA THR A 195 14.45 8.91 -2.87
C THR A 195 15.71 8.04 -2.83
N THR A 196 15.92 7.26 -1.76
CA THR A 196 17.13 6.46 -1.54
C THR A 196 16.90 4.96 -1.65
N ASP A 197 15.71 4.48 -1.31
CA ASP A 197 15.39 3.07 -1.26
C ASP A 197 13.89 2.80 -1.47
N CYS A 198 13.57 1.58 -1.87
CA CYS A 198 12.21 1.08 -1.89
C CYS A 198 12.18 -0.28 -1.19
N SER A 199 11.10 -0.56 -0.48
CA SER A 199 10.93 -1.87 0.16
C SER A 199 9.47 -2.28 0.28
N LEU A 200 9.21 -3.58 0.19
CA LEU A 200 7.96 -4.22 0.58
C LEU A 200 8.11 -4.73 2.00
N HIS A 201 7.18 -4.36 2.87
CA HIS A 201 7.13 -4.80 4.26
C HIS A 201 5.97 -5.77 4.42
N VAL A 202 6.25 -6.94 4.98
CA VAL A 202 5.26 -7.96 5.30
C VAL A 202 5.36 -8.30 6.79
N VAL A 203 4.29 -8.02 7.52
CA VAL A 203 4.17 -8.23 8.95
C VAL A 203 3.48 -9.57 9.21
N VAL A 204 4.15 -10.45 9.95
CA VAL A 204 3.70 -11.82 10.22
C VAL A 204 3.88 -12.13 11.69
N SER A 205 3.13 -13.10 12.24
CA SER A 205 3.37 -13.55 13.61
C SER A 205 4.82 -13.97 13.84
N LEU A 206 5.33 -13.82 15.08
CA LEU A 206 6.68 -14.26 15.45
C LEU A 206 6.93 -15.73 15.06
N GLN A 207 5.98 -16.61 15.37
CA GLN A 207 6.09 -18.03 15.03
C GLN A 207 6.27 -18.24 13.52
N ARG A 208 5.52 -17.49 12.70
CA ARG A 208 5.64 -17.56 11.24
C ARG A 208 6.97 -16.97 10.77
N GLY A 209 7.38 -15.83 11.32
CA GLY A 209 8.66 -15.18 11.04
C GLY A 209 9.83 -16.12 11.30
N THR A 210 9.87 -16.80 12.46
CA THR A 210 10.92 -17.76 12.80
C THR A 210 10.95 -18.93 11.80
N ALA A 211 9.78 -19.50 11.47
CA ALA A 211 9.71 -20.57 10.49
C ALA A 211 10.17 -20.16 9.07
N ILE A 212 9.98 -18.89 8.70
CA ILE A 212 10.51 -18.34 7.44
C ILE A 212 12.04 -18.17 7.53
N LEU A 213 12.55 -17.63 8.63
CA LEU A 213 13.98 -17.46 8.87
C LEU A 213 14.74 -18.81 8.82
N ASP A 214 14.17 -19.86 9.39
CA ASP A 214 14.75 -21.22 9.34
C ASP A 214 14.89 -21.73 7.90
N LYS A 215 13.92 -21.43 7.02
CA LYS A 215 13.99 -21.78 5.60
C LYS A 215 15.05 -20.97 4.84
N PHE A 216 15.21 -19.70 5.19
CA PHE A 216 16.23 -18.84 4.60
C PHE A 216 17.65 -19.23 5.01
N THR A 217 17.83 -19.75 6.22
CA THR A 217 19.16 -20.11 6.74
C THR A 217 19.57 -21.55 6.39
N SER A 218 18.63 -22.50 6.34
CA SER A 218 18.89 -23.90 5.99
C SER A 218 19.30 -24.14 4.53
N SER A 219 19.06 -23.18 3.64
CA SER A 219 19.43 -23.23 2.23
C SER A 219 20.83 -22.66 1.94
N SER A 220 21.48 -22.08 2.95
CA SER A 220 22.83 -21.46 2.84
C SER A 220 23.98 -22.41 3.24
N THR A 221 23.68 -23.65 3.62
CA THR A 221 24.64 -24.70 4.00
C THR A 221 24.72 -25.78 2.94
#